data_AF-A0A7X7P3K3-F1
#
_entry.id   AF-A0A7X7P3K3-F1
#
_cell.length_a   1.000
_cell.length_b   1.000
_cell.length_c   1.000
_cell.angle_alpha   90.00
_cell.angle_beta   90.00
_cell.angle_gamma   90.00
#
_symmetry.space_group_name_H-M   'P 1'
#
loop_
_entity.id
_entity.type
_entity.pdbx_description
1 polymer ?
#
loop_
_entity_poly.entity_id
_entity_poly.type
_entity_poly.pdbx_seq_one_letter_code
_entity_poly.pdbx_strand_id
1 'polypeptide(L)'
;MDLLSIVLVIVYLMLTGYLGYLGYQRTKTAADYLVAGRSANPIVMALSYGATFISTSAIVGFGGAAASLGMGVLWLTVLNIGVGIFVAFVFLGNPTRRMGHHLDAHTFP
;
A
#
# COMPACT_ATOMS: atom_id res chain seq x y z
N MET A 1 -26.71 -5.90 9.63
CA MET A 1 -25.91 -6.62 8.64
C MET A 1 -26.59 -7.93 8.36
N ASP A 2 -26.80 -8.24 7.10
CA ASP A 2 -27.29 -9.54 6.67
C ASP A 2 -26.25 -10.63 6.93
N LEU A 3 -26.72 -11.88 7.03
CA LEU A 3 -25.87 -13.04 7.34
C LEU A 3 -24.73 -13.20 6.31
N LEU A 4 -25.00 -12.92 5.03
CA LEU A 4 -24.01 -13.01 3.97
C LEU A 4 -22.86 -12.01 4.19
N SER A 5 -23.16 -10.75 4.49
CA SER A 5 -22.15 -9.73 4.83
C SER A 5 -21.27 -10.14 6.00
N ILE A 6 -21.85 -10.74 7.05
CA ILE A 6 -21.08 -11.20 8.23
C ILE A 6 -20.11 -12.32 7.82
N VAL A 7 -20.58 -13.30 7.05
CA VAL A 7 -19.75 -14.40 6.56
C VAL A 7 -18.58 -13.86 5.72
N LEU A 8 -18.84 -12.91 4.81
CA LEU A 8 -17.80 -12.31 3.97
C LEU A 8 -16.73 -11.59 4.81
N VAL A 9 -17.13 -10.85 5.84
CA VAL A 9 -16.18 -10.17 6.75
C VAL A 9 -15.33 -11.18 7.51
N ILE A 10 -15.95 -12.25 8.04
CA ILE A 10 -15.21 -13.31 8.76
C ILE A 10 -14.19 -13.97 7.83
N VAL A 11 -14.58 -14.33 6.60
CA VAL A 11 -13.68 -14.93 5.61
C VAL A 11 -12.53 -13.99 5.29
N TYR A 12 -12.80 -12.70 5.06
CA TYR A 12 -11.78 -11.69 4.81
C TYR A 12 -10.77 -11.58 5.97
N LEU A 13 -11.25 -11.54 7.21
CA LEU A 13 -10.40 -11.47 8.41
C LEU A 13 -9.57 -12.74 8.59
N MET A 14 -10.14 -13.92 8.33
CA MET A 14 -9.42 -15.19 8.40
C MET A 14 -8.31 -15.26 7.33
N LEU A 15 -8.59 -14.80 6.11
CA LEU A 15 -7.59 -14.77 5.03
C LEU A 15 -6.45 -13.80 5.35
N THR A 16 -6.78 -12.58 5.79
CA THR A 16 -5.76 -11.59 6.17
C THR A 16 -4.92 -12.05 7.38
N GLY A 17 -5.57 -12.63 8.38
CA GLY A 17 -4.87 -13.25 9.53
C GLY A 17 -3.97 -14.41 9.11
N TYR A 18 -4.45 -15.29 8.23
CA TYR A 18 -3.66 -16.40 7.70
C TYR A 18 -2.42 -15.93 6.93
N LEU A 19 -2.57 -14.91 6.07
CA LEU A 19 -1.44 -14.31 5.35
C LEU A 19 -0.44 -13.64 6.31
N GLY A 20 -0.92 -12.99 7.36
CA GLY A 20 -0.06 -12.44 8.43
C GLY A 20 0.72 -13.53 9.16
N TYR A 21 0.06 -14.62 9.51
CA TYR A 21 0.71 -15.78 10.14
C TYR A 21 1.75 -16.43 9.23
N LEU A 22 1.46 -16.56 7.93
CA LEU A 22 2.39 -17.07 6.93
C LEU A 22 3.63 -16.16 6.80
N GLY A 23 3.42 -14.84 6.81
CA GLY A 23 4.51 -13.85 6.84
C GLY A 23 5.36 -13.98 8.11
N TYR A 24 4.73 -14.16 9.27
CA TYR A 24 5.42 -14.40 10.54
C TYR A 24 6.30 -15.65 10.50
N GLN A 25 5.78 -16.79 10.03
CA GLN A 25 6.58 -18.02 9.93
C GLN A 25 7.77 -17.89 8.96
N ARG A 26 7.62 -17.10 7.90
CA ARG A 26 8.66 -16.93 6.86
C ARG A 26 9.73 -15.91 7.22
N THR A 27 9.44 -15.00 8.16
CA THR A 27 10.36 -13.94 8.56
C THR A 27 11.35 -14.45 9.60
N LYS A 28 12.61 -14.67 9.20
CA LYS A 28 13.66 -15.20 10.09
C LYS A 28 14.74 -14.19 10.41
N THR A 29 14.95 -13.20 9.54
CA THR A 29 16.00 -12.18 9.68
C THR A 29 15.43 -10.78 9.60
N ALA A 30 16.20 -9.79 10.05
CA ALA A 30 15.84 -8.37 9.91
C ALA A 30 15.69 -7.96 8.44
N ALA A 31 16.51 -8.54 7.55
CA ALA A 31 16.41 -8.31 6.11
C ALA A 31 15.13 -8.90 5.52
N ASP A 32 14.61 -10.02 6.04
CA ASP A 32 13.32 -10.55 5.60
C ASP A 32 12.17 -9.63 6.02
N TYR A 33 12.24 -9.08 7.24
CA TYR A 33 11.20 -8.20 7.78
C TYR A 33 11.14 -6.83 7.09
N LEU A 34 12.29 -6.21 6.89
CA LEU A 34 12.38 -4.84 6.34
C LEU A 34 12.35 -4.85 4.80
N VAL A 35 13.13 -5.76 4.24
CA VAL A 35 13.45 -6.01 2.83
C VAL A 35 12.55 -6.86 1.95
N ALA A 36 11.70 -7.67 2.60
CA ALA A 36 11.23 -8.95 2.04
C ALA A 36 12.38 -9.80 1.44
N GLY A 37 13.57 -9.77 2.07
CA GLY A 37 14.76 -10.48 1.60
C GLY A 37 15.25 -10.05 0.22
N ARG A 38 14.84 -8.87 -0.28
CA ARG A 38 15.11 -8.35 -1.64
C ARG A 38 14.67 -9.29 -2.78
N SER A 39 13.77 -10.25 -2.51
CA SER A 39 13.33 -11.28 -3.45
C SER A 39 11.85 -11.21 -3.82
N ALA A 40 11.12 -10.22 -3.29
CA ALA A 40 9.71 -10.04 -3.57
C ALA A 40 9.45 -9.73 -5.06
N ASN A 41 8.39 -10.32 -5.61
CA ASN A 41 7.98 -10.11 -7.00
C ASN A 41 7.65 -8.61 -7.23
N PRO A 42 8.20 -7.95 -8.27
CA PRO A 42 7.98 -6.53 -8.52
C PRO A 42 6.50 -6.12 -8.64
N ILE A 43 5.64 -6.99 -9.17
CA ILE A 43 4.20 -6.72 -9.30
C ILE A 43 3.54 -6.70 -7.93
N VAL A 44 3.84 -7.69 -7.09
CA VAL A 44 3.32 -7.76 -5.72
C VAL A 44 3.77 -6.55 -4.93
N MET A 45 5.05 -6.17 -5.06
CA MET A 45 5.60 -4.96 -4.45
C MET A 45 4.85 -3.69 -4.88
N ALA A 46 4.61 -3.50 -6.18
CA ALA A 46 3.89 -2.33 -6.69
C ALA A 46 2.44 -2.28 -6.19
N LEU A 47 1.74 -3.42 -6.16
CA LEU A 47 0.39 -3.51 -5.64
C LEU A 47 0.32 -3.24 -4.14
N SER A 48 1.27 -3.77 -3.36
CA SER A 48 1.38 -3.50 -1.92
C SER A 48 1.63 -2.02 -1.64
N TYR A 49 2.49 -1.36 -2.43
CA TYR A 49 2.69 0.08 -2.34
C TYR A 49 1.40 0.85 -2.63
N GLY A 50 0.70 0.53 -3.72
CA GLY A 50 -0.59 1.15 -4.05
C GLY A 50 -1.63 0.98 -2.94
N ALA A 51 -1.75 -0.23 -2.39
CA ALA A 51 -2.66 -0.52 -1.28
C ALA A 51 -2.30 0.26 -0.01
N THR A 52 -1.01 0.49 0.25
CA THR A 52 -0.54 1.24 1.43
C THR A 52 -0.94 2.72 1.36
N PHE A 53 -0.96 3.31 0.15
CA PHE A 53 -1.38 4.70 -0.04
C PHE A 53 -2.90 4.88 0.11
N ILE A 54 -3.69 3.86 -0.21
CA ILE A 54 -5.15 3.94 -0.16
C ILE A 54 -5.64 3.43 1.20
N SER A 55 -5.75 4.34 2.16
CA SER A 55 -6.34 4.04 3.47
C SER A 55 -7.85 4.27 3.49
N THR A 56 -8.53 3.73 4.51
CA THR A 56 -9.97 4.01 4.77
C THR A 56 -10.24 5.51 4.86
N SER A 57 -9.28 6.30 5.38
CA SER A 57 -9.39 7.76 5.45
C SER A 57 -9.43 8.41 4.06
N ALA A 58 -8.73 7.85 3.07
CA ALA A 58 -8.82 8.34 1.70
C ALA A 58 -10.21 8.06 1.11
N ILE A 59 -10.75 6.85 1.31
CA ILE A 59 -12.06 6.48 0.75
C ILE A 59 -13.20 7.24 1.42
N VAL A 60 -13.30 7.14 2.75
CA VAL A 60 -14.41 7.75 3.52
C VAL A 60 -14.21 9.25 3.67
N GLY A 61 -12.97 9.71 3.89
CA GLY A 61 -12.67 11.12 4.08
C GLY A 61 -12.87 11.94 2.81
N PHE A 62 -12.32 11.52 1.66
CA PHE A 62 -12.60 12.23 0.40
C PHE A 62 -14.05 12.07 -0.04
N GLY A 63 -14.71 10.94 0.24
CA GLY A 63 -16.15 10.79 0.02
C GLY A 63 -16.97 11.81 0.82
N GLY A 64 -16.66 11.99 2.11
CA GLY A 64 -17.31 12.99 2.96
C GLY A 64 -16.98 14.44 2.56
N ALA A 65 -15.73 14.71 2.17
CA ALA A 65 -15.32 16.00 1.64
C ALA A 65 -16.05 16.33 0.33
N ALA A 66 -16.21 15.35 -0.57
CA ALA A 66 -16.96 15.54 -1.81
C ALA A 66 -18.45 15.77 -1.57
N ALA A 67 -19.03 15.17 -0.53
CA ALA A 67 -20.42 15.42 -0.13
C ALA A 67 -20.65 16.86 0.38
N SER A 68 -19.65 17.48 0.99
CA SER A 68 -19.75 18.83 1.57
C SER A 68 -19.26 19.94 0.65
N LEU A 69 -18.18 19.71 -0.10
CA LEU A 69 -17.52 20.67 -0.98
C LEU A 69 -17.85 20.46 -2.47
N GLY A 70 -18.60 19.40 -2.79
CA GLY A 70 -18.98 19.01 -4.15
C GLY A 70 -18.02 18.00 -4.79
N MET A 71 -18.53 17.29 -5.81
CA MET A 71 -17.80 16.23 -6.49
C MET A 71 -16.53 16.69 -7.22
N GLY A 72 -16.37 18.00 -7.44
CA GLY A 72 -15.14 18.57 -8.01
C GLY A 72 -13.89 18.27 -7.17
N VAL A 73 -14.03 18.10 -5.85
CA VAL A 73 -12.90 17.76 -4.97
C VAL A 73 -12.28 16.40 -5.29
N LEU A 74 -13.03 15.48 -5.92
CA LEU A 74 -12.47 14.18 -6.33
C LEU A 74 -11.34 14.34 -7.36
N TRP A 75 -11.36 15.40 -8.19
CA TRP A 75 -10.26 15.68 -9.11
C TRP A 75 -8.94 15.96 -8.39
N LEU A 76 -8.98 16.57 -7.20
CA LEU A 76 -7.78 16.77 -6.40
C LEU A 76 -7.15 15.43 -6.00
N THR A 77 -7.97 14.47 -5.59
CA THR A 77 -7.53 13.10 -5.25
C THR A 77 -6.98 12.38 -6.47
N VAL A 78 -7.68 12.45 -7.61
CA VAL A 78 -7.23 11.86 -8.87
C VAL A 78 -5.90 12.43 -9.32
N LEU A 79 -5.70 13.74 -9.24
CA LEU A 79 -4.44 14.39 -9.62
C LEU A 79 -3.32 14.08 -8.63
N ASN A 80 -3.59 14.04 -7.32
CA ASN A 80 -2.58 13.69 -6.32
C ASN A 80 -2.10 12.24 -6.47
N ILE A 81 -3.03 11.29 -6.60
CA ILE A 81 -2.69 9.87 -6.72
C ILE A 81 -2.16 9.58 -8.12
N GLY A 82 -2.82 10.06 -9.17
CA GLY A 82 -2.44 9.80 -10.55
C GLY A 82 -1.17 10.53 -10.95
N VAL A 83 -1.17 11.86 -10.90
CA VAL A 83 -0.03 12.68 -11.34
C VAL A 83 1.05 12.76 -10.26
N GLY A 84 0.68 13.04 -9.01
CA GLY A 84 1.63 13.22 -7.92
C GLY A 84 2.49 11.98 -7.66
N ILE A 85 1.86 10.81 -7.48
CA ILE A 85 2.59 9.56 -7.27
C ILE A 85 3.40 9.19 -8.52
N PHE A 86 2.83 9.35 -9.73
CA PHE A 86 3.56 9.07 -10.96
C PHE A 86 4.84 9.89 -11.08
N VAL A 87 4.75 11.21 -10.86
CA VAL A 87 5.90 12.11 -10.86
C VAL A 87 6.90 11.70 -9.79
N ALA A 88 6.45 11.43 -8.56
CA ALA A 88 7.35 10.99 -7.49
C ALA A 88 8.09 9.69 -7.85
N PHE A 89 7.40 8.67 -8.34
CA PHE A 89 8.05 7.39 -8.68
C PHE A 89 8.97 7.49 -9.90
N VAL A 90 8.60 8.26 -10.94
CA VAL A 90 9.42 8.43 -12.14
C VAL A 90 10.70 9.20 -11.83
N PHE A 91 10.61 10.30 -11.09
CA PHE A 91 11.76 11.18 -10.85
C PHE A 91 12.57 10.80 -9.60
N LEU A 92 11.93 10.34 -8.52
CA LEU A 92 12.59 10.04 -7.25
C LEU A 92 12.83 8.54 -7.02
N GLY A 93 12.04 7.64 -7.62
CA GLY A 93 12.13 6.21 -7.35
C GLY A 93 13.50 5.61 -7.71
N ASN A 94 13.99 5.86 -8.94
CA ASN A 94 15.26 5.29 -9.39
C ASN A 94 16.49 5.87 -8.67
N PRO A 95 16.60 7.20 -8.43
CA PRO A 95 17.67 7.76 -7.60
C PRO A 95 17.65 7.23 -6.16
N THR A 96 16.48 7.17 -5.53
CA THR A 96 16.34 6.69 -4.14
C THR A 96 16.74 5.23 -4.04
N ARG A 97 16.37 4.38 -5.01
CA ARG A 97 16.77 2.98 -5.07
C ARG A 97 18.28 2.81 -5.17
N ARG A 98 18.95 3.57 -6.05
CA ARG A 98 20.41 3.50 -6.21
C ARG A 98 21.13 3.91 -4.94
N MET A 99 20.68 4.99 -4.30
CA MET A 99 21.26 5.46 -3.04
C MET A 99 21.04 4.45 -1.91
N GLY A 100 19.86 3.84 -1.81
CA GLY A 100 19.56 2.81 -0.82
C GLY A 100 20.49 1.59 -0.93
N HIS A 101 20.87 1.19 -2.16
CA HIS A 101 21.86 0.13 -2.36
C HIS A 101 23.28 0.55 -1.96
N HIS A 102 23.70 1.79 -2.22
CA HIS A 102 25.03 2.27 -1.84
C HIS A 102 25.22 2.43 -0.33
N LEU A 103 24.16 2.82 0.39
CA LEU A 103 24.20 3.03 1.84
C LEU A 103 23.90 1.75 2.64
N ASP A 104 23.70 0.62 1.96
CA ASP A 104 23.10 -0.62 2.51
C ASP A 104 21.89 -0.33 3.42
N ALA A 105 21.06 0.63 3.00
CA ALA A 105 19.92 1.05 3.77
C ALA A 105 18.91 -0.09 3.86
N HIS A 106 18.41 -0.36 5.06
CA HIS A 106 17.34 -1.32 5.31
C HIS A 106 15.94 -0.70 5.07
N THR A 107 15.85 0.20 4.10
CA THR A 107 14.61 0.89 3.72
C THR A 107 14.31 0.62 2.26
N PHE A 108 13.05 0.40 1.94
CA PHE A 108 12.62 0.30 0.55
C PHE A 108 12.59 1.69 -0.12
N PRO A 109 12.99 1.79 -1.40
CA PRO A 109 12.77 2.96 -2.25
C PRO A 109 11.39 2.97 -2.90
#